data_AF-A0A7C4FD12-F1
#
_entry.id   AF-A0A7C4FD12-F1
#
_cell.length_a   1.000
_cell.length_b   1.000
_cell.length_c   1.000
_cell.angle_alpha   90.00
_cell.angle_beta   90.00
_cell.angle_gamma   90.00
#
_symmetry.space_group_name_H-M   'P 1'
#
loop_
_entity.id
_entity.type
_entity.pdbx_description
1 polymer ?
#
loop_
_entity_poly.entity_id
_entity_poly.type
_entity_poly.pdbx_seq_one_letter_code
_entity_poly.pdbx_strand_id
1 'polypeptide(L)'
;MKNIKKAKAAKTLPINKIKLNPKLTKILVIVLAIICLGVYFKNLIIVAWVNGQPISWINYNRELSKVAGKQTLESLITKTLINAEAKKQKIQVTKEEISQEISRIESYVKEQGSELNELLTAQGMTRKDLEEELRLQKLVEKMVGTDSAAIQEWLINLQTQAKIIKW
;
A
#
# COMPACT_ATOMS: atom_id res chain seq x y z
N MET A 1 64.97 16.30 -33.03
CA MET A 1 64.55 15.13 -33.83
C MET A 1 64.49 13.89 -32.94
N LYS A 2 63.40 13.11 -33.05
CA LYS A 2 63.26 11.65 -32.80
C LYS A 2 63.59 11.07 -31.41
N ASN A 3 62.57 10.57 -30.70
CA ASN A 3 62.19 9.14 -30.71
C ASN A 3 61.15 8.79 -29.63
N ILE A 4 59.88 8.68 -30.05
CA ILE A 4 58.81 8.04 -29.27
C ILE A 4 59.03 6.53 -29.36
N LYS A 5 59.54 5.91 -28.30
CA LYS A 5 59.64 4.45 -28.19
C LYS A 5 58.23 3.86 -28.13
N LYS A 6 57.90 3.08 -29.15
CA LYS A 6 56.64 2.36 -29.34
C LYS A 6 56.27 1.52 -28.11
N ALA A 7 55.09 1.77 -27.55
CA ALA A 7 54.47 0.89 -26.55
C ALA A 7 54.25 -0.50 -27.16
N LYS A 8 54.72 -1.55 -26.47
CA LYS A 8 54.47 -2.95 -26.83
C LYS A 8 52.96 -3.21 -26.81
N ALA A 9 52.43 -3.70 -27.93
CA ALA A 9 51.04 -4.07 -28.08
C ALA A 9 50.63 -5.11 -27.03
N ALA A 10 49.59 -4.81 -26.24
CA ALA A 10 48.96 -5.74 -25.33
C ALA A 10 48.34 -6.89 -26.13
N LYS A 11 48.80 -8.12 -25.89
CA LYS A 11 48.28 -9.33 -26.52
C LYS A 11 46.89 -9.62 -25.93
N THR A 12 45.83 -9.31 -26.67
CA THR A 12 44.44 -9.57 -26.27
C THR A 12 44.17 -11.08 -26.27
N LEU A 13 43.61 -11.59 -25.17
CA LEU A 13 43.21 -13.00 -25.03
C LEU A 13 42.14 -13.36 -26.08
N PRO A 14 42.24 -14.53 -26.74
CA PRO A 14 41.24 -14.95 -27.72
C PRO A 14 39.93 -15.28 -27.00
N ILE A 15 38.94 -14.39 -27.15
CA ILE A 15 37.57 -14.64 -26.70
C ILE A 15 36.97 -15.69 -27.64
N ASN A 16 37.02 -16.96 -27.23
CA ASN A 16 36.39 -18.05 -27.96
C ASN A 16 34.87 -17.81 -27.97
N LYS A 17 34.30 -17.59 -29.16
CA LYS A 17 32.86 -17.39 -29.34
C LYS A 17 32.16 -18.72 -29.14
N ILE A 18 31.70 -18.98 -27.91
CA ILE A 18 30.86 -20.13 -27.60
C ILE A 18 29.59 -20.03 -28.48
N LYS A 19 29.42 -20.96 -29.43
CA LYS A 19 28.21 -21.05 -30.25
C LYS A 19 27.11 -21.67 -29.41
N LEU A 20 26.35 -20.86 -28.70
CA LEU A 20 25.19 -21.34 -27.94
C LEU A 20 24.03 -21.68 -28.88
N ASN A 21 23.45 -22.87 -28.74
CA ASN A 21 22.26 -23.29 -29.49
C ASN A 21 21.04 -22.44 -29.05
N PRO A 22 20.28 -21.82 -29.98
CA PRO A 22 19.16 -20.94 -29.65
C PRO A 22 18.04 -21.62 -28.85
N LYS A 23 17.93 -22.96 -28.89
CA LYS A 23 17.00 -23.71 -28.04
C LYS A 23 17.47 -23.80 -26.59
N LEU A 24 18.77 -24.05 -26.38
CA LEU A 24 19.40 -24.10 -25.05
C LEU A 24 19.47 -22.73 -24.40
N THR A 25 19.71 -21.66 -25.15
CA THR A 25 19.66 -20.29 -24.61
C THR A 25 18.25 -19.90 -24.16
N LYS A 26 17.21 -20.24 -24.93
CA LYS A 26 15.82 -20.01 -24.51
C LYS A 26 15.48 -20.77 -23.23
N ILE A 27 15.86 -22.03 -23.12
CA ILE A 27 15.65 -22.82 -21.89
C ILE A 27 16.39 -22.19 -20.71
N LEU A 28 17.66 -21.79 -20.90
CA LEU A 28 18.45 -21.15 -19.86
C LEU A 28 17.83 -19.83 -19.40
N VAL A 29 17.33 -19.00 -20.32
CA VAL A 29 16.64 -17.74 -20.01
C VAL A 29 15.32 -18.00 -19.26
N ILE A 30 14.55 -19.02 -19.64
CA ILE A 30 13.32 -19.40 -18.94
C ILE A 30 13.64 -19.89 -17.52
N VAL A 31 14.67 -20.72 -17.35
CA VAL A 31 15.11 -21.19 -16.04
C VAL A 31 15.61 -20.03 -15.18
N LEU A 32 16.39 -19.11 -15.74
CA LEU A 32 16.85 -17.91 -15.04
C LEU A 32 15.68 -17.01 -14.64
N ALA A 33 14.69 -16.85 -15.52
CA ALA A 33 13.48 -16.08 -15.24
C ALA A 33 12.65 -16.71 -14.12
N ILE A 34 12.49 -18.03 -14.09
CA ILE A 34 11.81 -18.76 -13.01
C ILE A 34 12.56 -18.61 -11.67
N ILE A 35 13.90 -18.65 -11.68
CA ILE A 35 14.72 -18.45 -10.48
C ILE A 35 14.58 -17.01 -9.97
N CYS A 36 14.65 -16.01 -10.86
CA CYS A 36 14.40 -14.60 -10.52
C CYS A 36 12.98 -14.40 -9.97
N LEU A 37 11.97 -15.03 -10.57
CA LEU A 37 10.60 -15.01 -10.08
C LEU A 37 10.52 -15.61 -8.67
N GLY A 38 11.12 -16.80 -8.46
CA GLY A 38 11.14 -17.46 -7.17
C GLY A 38 11.77 -16.59 -6.08
N VAL A 39 12.90 -15.92 -6.38
CA VAL A 39 13.53 -14.98 -5.44
C VAL A 39 12.67 -13.75 -5.19
N TYR A 40 12.03 -13.20 -6.23
CA TYR A 40 11.11 -12.06 -6.11
C TYR A 40 9.89 -12.39 -5.24
N PHE A 41 9.34 -13.60 -5.35
CA PHE A 41 8.17 -14.05 -4.59
C PHE A 41 8.50 -14.60 -3.19
N LYS A 42 9.76 -14.80 -2.81
CA LYS A 42 10.14 -15.30 -1.47
C LYS A 42 9.60 -14.41 -0.33
N ASN A 43 9.57 -13.09 -0.54
CA ASN A 43 9.08 -12.13 0.46
C ASN A 43 7.55 -12.16 0.65
N LEU A 44 6.82 -12.84 -0.24
CA LEU A 44 5.35 -12.97 -0.13
C LEU A 44 4.92 -14.20 0.67
N ILE A 45 5.85 -15.13 0.95
CA ILE A 45 5.51 -16.43 1.56
C ILE A 45 5.98 -16.49 3.02
N ILE A 46 7.08 -15.82 3.37
CA ILE A 46 7.67 -15.84 4.72
C ILE A 46 7.79 -14.41 5.23
N VAL A 47 7.14 -14.12 6.36
CA VAL A 47 7.10 -12.79 7.00
C VAL A 47 8.28 -12.60 7.95
N ALA A 48 8.66 -13.65 8.67
CA ALA A 48 9.78 -13.61 9.61
C ALA A 48 10.36 -15.01 9.84
N TRP A 49 11.59 -15.09 10.32
CA TRP A 49 12.22 -16.31 10.83
C TRP A 49 12.42 -16.17 12.33
N VAL A 50 11.98 -17.17 13.10
CA VAL A 50 12.18 -17.21 14.56
C VAL A 50 12.86 -18.52 14.90
N ASN A 51 14.10 -18.46 15.39
CA ASN A 51 14.91 -19.64 15.77
C ASN A 51 14.97 -20.73 14.68
N GLY A 52 15.09 -20.34 13.41
CA GLY A 52 15.12 -21.28 12.28
C GLY A 52 13.76 -21.80 11.84
N GLN A 53 12.65 -21.41 12.48
CA GLN A 53 11.29 -21.69 12.04
C GLN A 53 10.73 -20.49 11.24
N PRO A 54 10.30 -20.69 9.98
CA PRO A 54 9.69 -19.62 9.19
C PRO A 54 8.24 -19.38 9.63
N ILE A 55 7.89 -18.12 9.85
CA ILE A 55 6.50 -17.68 9.98
C ILE A 55 5.96 -17.43 8.58
N SER A 56 5.01 -18.28 8.16
CA SER A 56 4.36 -18.14 6.86
C SER A 56 3.36 -16.98 6.85
N TRP A 57 3.25 -16.31 5.70
CA TRP A 57 2.29 -15.23 5.49
C TRP A 57 0.84 -15.66 5.77
N ILE A 58 0.47 -16.88 5.37
CA ILE A 58 -0.86 -17.44 5.66
C ILE A 58 -1.13 -17.58 7.16
N ASN A 59 -0.15 -18.05 7.94
CA ASN A 59 -0.35 -18.20 9.38
C ASN A 59 -0.46 -16.82 10.04
N TYR A 60 0.41 -15.88 9.65
CA TYR A 60 0.33 -14.49 10.12
C TYR A 60 -1.02 -13.85 9.80
N ASN A 61 -1.46 -13.90 8.54
CA ASN A 61 -2.73 -13.31 8.12
C ASN A 61 -3.94 -13.99 8.76
N ARG A 62 -3.90 -15.32 8.97
CA ARG A 62 -4.96 -16.05 9.67
C ARG A 62 -5.11 -15.58 11.11
N GLU A 63 -4.00 -15.45 11.85
CA GLU A 63 -4.06 -14.96 13.24
C GLU A 63 -4.50 -13.49 13.29
N LEU A 64 -4.02 -12.63 12.38
CA LEU A 64 -4.47 -11.25 12.28
C LEU A 64 -5.97 -11.16 11.96
N SER A 65 -6.46 -11.99 11.04
CA SER A 65 -7.85 -12.01 10.60
C SER A 65 -8.80 -12.49 11.70
N LYS A 66 -8.36 -13.41 12.56
CA LYS A 66 -9.13 -13.83 13.74
C LYS A 66 -9.36 -12.69 14.73
N VAL A 67 -8.34 -11.85 14.94
CA VAL A 67 -8.39 -10.78 15.94
C VAL A 67 -9.08 -9.53 15.39
N ALA A 68 -8.70 -9.07 14.20
CA ALA A 68 -9.16 -7.80 13.64
C ALA A 68 -9.92 -7.91 12.31
N GLY A 69 -9.83 -9.07 11.62
CA GLY A 69 -10.29 -9.20 10.24
C GLY A 69 -11.75 -8.86 10.02
N LYS A 70 -12.66 -9.30 10.91
CA LYS A 70 -14.09 -8.97 10.79
C LYS A 70 -14.33 -7.46 10.90
N GLN A 71 -13.75 -6.81 11.91
CA GLN A 71 -13.93 -5.37 12.11
C GLN A 71 -13.30 -4.56 10.98
N THR A 72 -12.10 -4.93 10.53
CA THR A 72 -11.45 -4.31 9.38
C THR A 72 -12.27 -4.47 8.12
N LEU A 73 -12.82 -5.65 7.85
CA LEU A 73 -13.67 -5.88 6.69
C LEU A 73 -14.94 -5.03 6.71
N GLU A 74 -15.65 -4.99 7.85
CA GLU A 74 -16.86 -4.16 7.99
C GLU A 74 -16.54 -2.67 7.81
N SER A 75 -15.42 -2.18 8.37
CA SER A 75 -14.95 -0.80 8.13
C SER A 75 -14.68 -0.53 6.64
N LEU A 76 -14.00 -1.44 5.95
CA LEU A 76 -13.71 -1.31 4.52
C LEU A 76 -14.97 -1.32 3.65
N ILE A 77 -15.96 -2.17 3.99
CA ILE A 77 -17.27 -2.19 3.34
C ILE A 77 -17.93 -0.83 3.50
N THR A 78 -18.03 -0.31 4.72
CA THR A 78 -18.61 1.00 5.01
C THR A 78 -17.91 2.11 4.24
N LYS A 79 -16.57 2.17 4.28
CA LYS A 79 -15.78 3.16 3.53
C LYS A 79 -16.06 3.08 2.02
N THR A 80 -16.18 1.88 1.48
CA THR A 80 -16.46 1.66 0.05
C THR A 80 -17.86 2.13 -0.32
N LEU A 81 -18.87 1.85 0.52
CA LEU A 81 -20.25 2.26 0.30
C LEU A 81 -20.41 3.79 0.37
N ILE A 82 -19.80 4.44 1.37
CA ILE A 82 -19.80 5.91 1.50
C ILE A 82 -19.22 6.55 0.23
N ASN A 83 -18.07 6.06 -0.23
CA ASN A 83 -17.43 6.59 -1.44
C ASN A 83 -18.26 6.33 -2.71
N ALA A 84 -18.94 5.18 -2.79
CA ALA A 84 -19.83 4.87 -3.91
C ALA A 84 -21.05 5.79 -3.93
N GLU A 85 -21.68 6.04 -2.78
CA GLU A 85 -22.84 6.91 -2.67
C GLU A 85 -22.47 8.38 -2.93
N ALA A 86 -21.35 8.85 -2.39
CA ALA A 86 -20.84 10.19 -2.70
C ALA A 86 -20.60 10.41 -4.20
N LYS A 87 -20.04 9.40 -4.90
CA LYS A 87 -19.87 9.45 -6.36
C LYS A 87 -21.21 9.50 -7.08
N LYS A 88 -22.20 8.72 -6.65
CA LYS A 88 -23.55 8.70 -7.21
C LYS A 88 -24.27 10.05 -7.05
N GLN A 89 -24.11 10.68 -5.88
CA GLN A 89 -24.65 12.00 -5.57
C GLN A 89 -23.78 13.15 -6.12
N LYS A 90 -22.64 12.85 -6.75
CA LYS A 90 -21.64 13.81 -7.29
C LYS A 90 -21.11 14.78 -6.23
N ILE A 91 -21.11 14.36 -4.96
CA ILE A 91 -20.57 15.16 -3.86
C ILE A 91 -19.06 15.00 -3.87
N GLN A 92 -18.36 16.13 -3.81
CA GLN A 92 -16.91 16.17 -3.75
C GLN A 92 -16.46 17.03 -2.57
N VAL A 93 -15.41 16.57 -1.92
CA VAL A 93 -14.67 17.33 -0.91
C VAL A 93 -13.42 17.87 -1.60
N THR A 94 -13.24 19.18 -1.50
CA THR A 94 -12.10 19.87 -2.12
C THR A 94 -10.84 19.69 -1.27
N LYS A 95 -9.67 19.92 -1.86
CA LYS A 95 -8.41 19.81 -1.12
C LYS A 95 -8.28 20.90 -0.08
N GLU A 96 -8.86 22.06 -0.36
CA GLU A 96 -8.85 23.23 0.51
C GLU A 96 -9.62 22.95 1.81
N GLU A 97 -10.79 22.30 1.72
CA GLU A 97 -11.57 21.89 2.90
C GLU A 97 -10.78 20.94 3.80
N ILE A 98 -10.06 19.98 3.20
CA ILE A 98 -9.22 19.02 3.94
C ILE A 98 -8.02 19.73 4.56
N SER A 99 -7.33 20.59 3.80
CA SER A 99 -6.16 21.33 4.28
C SER A 99 -6.52 22.26 5.43
N GLN A 100 -7.68 22.92 5.39
CA GLN A 100 -8.15 23.77 6.49
C GLN A 100 -8.37 22.97 7.77
N GLU A 101 -8.97 21.79 7.65
CA GLU A 101 -9.20 20.92 8.82
C GLU A 101 -7.90 20.37 9.38
N ILE A 102 -6.95 19.97 8.52
CA ILE A 102 -5.61 19.56 8.94
C ILE A 102 -4.91 20.70 9.69
N SER A 103 -4.94 21.93 9.17
CA SER A 103 -4.32 23.07 9.85
C SER A 103 -4.97 23.37 11.21
N ARG A 104 -6.28 23.17 11.36
CA ARG A 104 -6.95 23.27 12.67
C ARG A 104 -6.45 22.21 13.64
N ILE A 105 -6.38 20.95 13.19
CA ILE A 105 -5.88 19.83 14.00
C ILE A 105 -4.42 20.07 14.39
N GLU A 106 -3.58 20.53 13.46
CA GLU A 106 -2.18 20.87 13.72
C GLU A 106 -2.05 21.97 14.77
N SER A 107 -2.88 23.01 14.70
CA SER A 107 -2.86 24.10 15.68
C SER A 107 -3.24 23.59 17.07
N TYR A 108 -4.31 22.80 17.17
CA TYR A 108 -4.76 22.20 18.43
C TYR A 108 -3.72 21.25 19.04
N VAL A 109 -3.07 20.42 18.22
CA VAL A 109 -2.03 19.50 18.66
C VAL A 109 -0.77 20.26 19.14
N LYS A 110 -0.41 21.35 18.46
CA LYS A 110 0.69 22.23 18.88
C LYS A 110 0.41 22.96 20.19
N GLU A 111 -0.83 23.39 20.41
CA GLU A 111 -1.26 23.97 21.69
C GLU A 111 -1.09 22.98 22.85
N GLN A 112 -1.21 21.67 22.59
CA GLN A 112 -0.95 20.60 23.54
C GLN A 112 0.53 20.22 23.68
N GLY A 113 1.42 20.92 22.98
CA GLY A 113 2.87 20.71 23.05
C GLY A 113 3.37 19.47 22.30
N SER A 114 2.60 18.97 21.32
CA SER A 114 2.99 17.84 20.46
C SER A 114 2.99 18.26 18.99
N GLU A 115 3.61 17.46 18.13
CA GLU A 115 3.54 17.63 16.67
C GLU A 115 2.63 16.57 16.04
N LEU A 116 1.76 16.98 15.11
CA LEU A 116 0.81 16.06 14.45
C LEU A 116 1.52 14.85 13.81
N ASN A 117 2.69 15.06 13.22
CA ASN A 117 3.45 13.98 12.59
C ASN A 117 3.91 12.91 13.58
N GLU A 118 4.26 13.31 14.80
CA GLU A 118 4.69 12.39 15.85
C GLU A 118 3.51 11.55 16.32
N LEU A 119 2.35 12.17 16.52
CA LEU A 119 1.12 11.47 16.89
C LEU A 119 0.67 10.47 15.81
N LEU A 120 0.71 10.88 14.53
CA LEU A 120 0.38 9.98 13.42
C LEU A 120 1.34 8.80 13.36
N THR A 121 2.64 9.05 13.48
CA THR A 121 3.66 7.98 13.45
C THR A 121 3.50 7.02 14.62
N ALA A 122 3.18 7.53 15.82
CA ALA A 122 2.91 6.70 17.00
C ALA A 122 1.69 5.80 16.82
N GLN A 123 0.72 6.21 16.01
CA GLN A 123 -0.47 5.42 15.64
C GLN A 123 -0.23 4.53 14.41
N GLY A 124 0.96 4.56 13.81
CA GLY A 124 1.25 3.84 12.56
C GLY A 124 0.52 4.42 11.35
N MET A 125 0.11 5.68 11.41
CA MET A 125 -0.59 6.40 10.34
C MET A 125 0.34 7.39 9.63
N THR A 126 0.04 7.66 8.37
CA THR A 126 0.65 8.73 7.59
C THR A 126 -0.28 9.95 7.49
N ARG A 127 0.25 11.09 7.05
CA ARG A 127 -0.58 12.26 6.71
C ARG A 127 -1.65 11.95 5.68
N LYS A 128 -1.34 11.08 4.73
CA LYS A 128 -2.27 10.66 3.70
C LYS A 128 -3.44 9.86 4.29
N ASP A 129 -3.17 8.99 5.27
CA ASP A 129 -4.22 8.23 5.95
C ASP A 129 -5.17 9.18 6.71
N LEU A 130 -4.63 10.23 7.33
CA LEU A 130 -5.43 11.29 7.94
C LEU A 130 -6.27 12.05 6.90
N GLU A 131 -5.68 12.44 5.77
CA GLU A 131 -6.41 13.10 4.67
C GLU A 131 -7.58 12.24 4.15
N GLU A 132 -7.36 10.93 3.99
CA GLU A 132 -8.41 10.00 3.54
C GLU A 132 -9.54 9.87 4.57
N GLU A 133 -9.22 9.83 5.87
CA GLU A 133 -10.21 9.77 6.94
C GLU A 133 -11.03 11.07 7.03
N LEU A 134 -10.37 12.23 6.97
CA LEU A 134 -11.03 13.53 6.95
C LEU A 134 -11.91 13.70 5.71
N ARG A 135 -11.44 13.21 4.55
CA ARG A 135 -12.25 13.20 3.33
C ARG A 135 -13.51 12.37 3.53
N LEU A 136 -13.38 11.16 4.08
CA LEU A 136 -14.53 10.29 4.35
C LEU A 136 -15.53 10.98 5.28
N GLN A 137 -15.05 11.54 6.38
CA GLN A 137 -15.87 12.27 7.34
C GLN A 137 -16.62 13.42 6.68
N LYS A 138 -15.93 14.27 5.90
CA LYS A 138 -16.54 15.40 5.20
C LYS A 138 -17.56 14.96 4.14
N LEU A 139 -17.34 13.81 3.49
CA LEU A 139 -18.33 13.25 2.56
C LEU A 139 -19.62 12.85 3.29
N VAL A 140 -19.49 12.16 4.44
CA VAL A 140 -20.64 11.78 5.26
C VAL A 140 -21.36 13.02 5.77
N GLU A 141 -20.64 14.03 6.29
CA GLU A 141 -21.20 15.30 6.75
C GLU A 141 -21.98 16.01 5.64
N LYS A 142 -21.48 16.01 4.39
CA LYS A 142 -22.18 16.61 3.24
C LYS A 142 -23.39 15.82 2.77
N MET A 143 -23.43 14.50 2.98
CA MET A 143 -24.54 13.64 2.54
C MET A 143 -25.68 13.57 3.56
N VAL A 144 -25.35 13.50 4.84
CA VAL A 144 -26.31 13.19 5.92
C VAL A 144 -26.39 14.29 6.97
N GLY A 145 -25.39 15.17 7.05
CA GLY A 145 -25.24 16.16 8.11
C GLY A 145 -24.34 15.69 9.24
N THR A 146 -24.36 16.41 10.36
CA THR A 146 -23.51 16.15 11.54
C THR A 146 -24.22 15.36 12.64
N ASP A 147 -25.49 15.00 12.45
CA ASP A 147 -26.24 14.23 13.45
C ASP A 147 -25.81 12.76 13.44
N SER A 148 -25.28 12.30 14.57
CA SER A 148 -24.82 10.93 14.73
C SER A 148 -25.94 9.90 14.53
N ALA A 149 -27.19 10.19 14.95
CA ALA A 149 -28.28 9.24 14.81
C ALA A 149 -28.65 9.05 13.33
N ALA A 150 -28.81 10.16 12.59
CA ALA A 150 -29.05 10.13 11.15
C ALA A 150 -27.93 9.39 10.38
N ILE A 151 -26.66 9.61 10.75
CA ILE A 151 -25.52 8.91 10.12
C ILE A 151 -25.63 7.39 10.33
N GLN A 152 -25.91 6.94 11.57
CA GLN A 152 -26.01 5.50 11.85
C GLN A 152 -27.15 4.86 11.06
N GLU A 153 -28.32 5.50 11.02
CA GLU A 153 -29.47 4.99 10.25
C GLU A 153 -29.16 4.93 8.75
N TRP A 154 -28.52 5.97 8.21
CA TRP A 154 -28.11 6.00 6.81
C TRP A 154 -27.10 4.91 6.46
N LEU A 155 -26.10 4.66 7.33
CA LEU A 155 -25.13 3.60 7.15
C LEU A 155 -25.78 2.22 7.15
N ILE A 156 -26.71 1.96 8.07
CA ILE A 156 -27.46 0.70 8.13
C ILE A 156 -28.27 0.50 6.84
N ASN A 157 -28.94 1.54 6.36
CA ASN A 157 -29.72 1.47 5.13
C ASN A 157 -28.82 1.18 3.92
N LEU A 158 -27.68 1.87 3.81
CA LEU A 158 -26.69 1.61 2.75
C LEU A 158 -26.18 0.18 2.77
N GLN A 159 -25.82 -0.36 3.93
CA GLN A 159 -25.36 -1.75 4.05
C GLN A 159 -26.46 -2.76 3.71
N THR A 160 -27.72 -2.46 4.04
CA THR A 160 -28.86 -3.33 3.75
C THR A 160 -29.16 -3.38 2.25
N GLN A 161 -29.06 -2.25 1.56
CA GLN A 161 -29.27 -2.17 0.11
C GLN A 161 -28.06 -2.67 -0.69
N ALA A 162 -26.89 -2.73 -0.07
CA ALA A 162 -25.68 -3.20 -0.73
C ALA A 162 -25.74 -4.70 -1.02
N LYS A 163 -25.44 -5.07 -2.27
CA LYS A 163 -25.21 -6.47 -2.63
C LYS A 163 -23.81 -6.89 -2.20
N ILE A 164 -23.68 -7.34 -0.95
CA ILE A 164 -22.42 -7.81 -0.38
C ILE A 164 -22.23 -9.29 -0.71
N ILE A 165 -21.23 -9.63 -1.51
CA ILE A 165 -20.81 -11.03 -1.73
C ILE A 165 -19.73 -11.34 -0.71
N LYS A 166 -20.08 -12.12 0.33
CA LYS A 166 -19.12 -12.65 1.31
C LYS A 166 -18.68 -14.05 0.85
N TRP A 167 -17.39 -14.34 0.92
CA TRP A 167 -16.80 -15.65 0.64
C TRP A 167 -16.24 -16.24 1.93
#